data_AF-A0A818ILY0-F1
#
_entry.id   AF-A0A818ILY0-F1
#
_cell.length_a   1.000
_cell.length_b   1.000
_cell.length_c   1.000
_cell.angle_alpha   90.00
_cell.angle_beta   90.00
_cell.angle_gamma   90.00
#
_symmetry.space_group_name_H-M   'P 1'
#
loop_
_entity.id
_entity.type
_entity.pdbx_description
1 polymer ?
#
loop_
_entity_poly.entity_id
_entity_poly.type
_entity_poly.pdbx_seq_one_letter_code
_entity_poly.pdbx_strand_id
1 'polypeptide(L)'
;MFKRIRAKLPDWRFIAFVVSNSIPGKKLLGDWRFTPVFFVAGCCFELVLCKLRINNINFYDVYKQIRVMNPLRRLFYLSVVNTVTFIIGSQIAHTWLNPMKDYKDFITKAEAEYQAHQEELREVEDYLDKKRQQRLKQIT
;
A
#
# COMPACT_ATOMS: atom_id res chain seq x y z
N MET A 1 -2.10 -17.89 -34.47
CA MET A 1 -2.30 -18.96 -33.46
C MET A 1 -1.29 -18.78 -32.31
N PHE A 2 -1.38 -17.70 -31.54
CA PHE A 2 -0.45 -17.42 -30.43
C PHE A 2 -1.08 -17.89 -29.11
N LYS A 3 -0.81 -19.13 -28.70
CA LYS A 3 -1.16 -19.63 -27.36
C LYS A 3 -0.31 -18.88 -26.33
N ARG A 4 -0.91 -17.92 -25.61
CA ARG A 4 -0.30 -17.29 -24.42
C ARG A 4 -0.12 -18.34 -23.34
N ILE A 5 1.11 -18.79 -23.13
CA ILE A 5 1.51 -19.50 -21.93
C ILE A 5 1.64 -18.45 -20.82
N ARG A 6 0.53 -18.19 -20.11
CA ARG A 6 0.58 -17.50 -18.82
C ARG A 6 1.02 -18.55 -17.80
N ALA A 7 2.33 -18.67 -17.56
CA ALA A 7 2.81 -19.41 -16.41
C ALA A 7 2.13 -18.80 -15.17
N LYS A 8 1.32 -19.59 -14.47
CA LYS A 8 0.79 -19.20 -13.15
C LYS A 8 1.99 -19.05 -12.23
N LEU A 9 2.49 -17.84 -12.10
CA LEU A 9 3.45 -17.51 -11.04
C LEU A 9 2.81 -17.92 -9.71
N PRO A 10 3.56 -18.59 -8.82
CA PRO A 10 3.03 -18.96 -7.51
C PRO A 10 2.55 -17.69 -6.80
N ASP A 11 1.33 -17.73 -6.27
CA ASP A 11 0.76 -16.61 -5.55
C ASP A 11 1.72 -16.18 -4.43
N TRP A 12 2.01 -14.88 -4.33
CA TRP A 12 2.89 -14.32 -3.30
C TRP A 12 2.49 -14.72 -1.87
N ARG A 13 1.19 -15.02 -1.68
CA ARG A 13 0.61 -15.57 -0.44
C ARG A 13 1.20 -16.94 -0.08
N PHE A 14 1.47 -17.78 -1.07
CA PHE A 14 2.07 -19.10 -0.87
C PHE A 14 3.53 -18.97 -0.43
N ILE A 15 4.30 -18.10 -1.08
CA ILE A 15 5.70 -17.83 -0.71
C ILE A 15 5.76 -17.26 0.72
N ALA A 16 4.91 -16.28 1.04
CA ALA A 16 4.84 -15.70 2.38
C ALA A 16 4.45 -16.73 3.45
N PHE A 17 3.54 -17.66 3.13
CA PHE A 17 3.12 -18.73 4.02
C PHE A 17 4.26 -19.73 4.32
N VAL A 18 4.97 -20.18 3.29
CA VAL A 18 6.11 -21.10 3.42
C VAL A 18 7.23 -20.47 4.25
N VAL A 19 7.58 -19.21 3.95
CA VAL A 19 8.61 -18.48 4.70
C VAL A 19 8.20 -18.28 6.17
N SER A 20 6.95 -17.90 6.43
CA SER A 20 6.43 -17.69 7.78
C SER A 20 6.43 -18.95 8.65
N ASN A 21 6.23 -20.13 8.06
CA ASN A 21 6.22 -21.40 8.79
C ASN A 21 7.60 -22.07 8.91
N SER A 22 8.57 -21.69 8.07
CA SER A 22 9.92 -22.26 8.09
C SER A 22 10.83 -21.62 9.13
N ILE A 23 10.48 -20.42 9.63
CA ILE A 23 11.31 -19.69 10.60
C ILE A 23 10.94 -20.13 12.04
N PRO A 24 11.83 -20.83 12.76
CA PRO A 24 11.62 -21.15 14.16
C PRO A 24 11.70 -19.86 15.01
N GLY A 25 10.80 -19.71 15.99
CA GLY A 25 10.73 -18.48 16.82
C GLY A 25 9.31 -18.01 17.15
N LYS A 26 8.29 -18.62 16.51
CA LYS A 26 6.87 -18.30 16.76
C LYS A 26 6.44 -18.49 18.22
N LYS A 27 7.10 -19.38 18.98
CA LYS A 27 6.81 -19.64 20.40
C LYS A 27 7.43 -18.64 21.38
N LEU A 28 8.55 -18.00 21.02
CA LEU A 28 9.30 -17.10 21.92
C LEU A 28 9.06 -15.62 21.61
N LEU A 29 8.93 -15.25 20.33
CA LEU A 29 8.82 -13.84 19.89
C LEU A 29 7.45 -13.49 19.28
N GLY A 30 6.56 -14.48 19.09
CA GLY A 30 5.22 -14.26 18.54
C GLY A 30 5.24 -13.53 17.19
N ASP A 31 4.44 -12.47 17.07
CA ASP A 31 4.38 -11.63 15.88
C ASP A 31 5.62 -10.73 15.70
N TRP A 32 6.42 -10.53 16.75
CA TRP A 32 7.64 -9.70 16.77
C TRP A 32 8.91 -10.44 16.30
N ARG A 33 8.76 -11.65 15.76
CA ARG A 33 9.88 -12.51 15.30
C ARG A 33 10.77 -11.88 14.22
N PHE A 34 10.28 -10.90 13.48
CA PHE A 34 11.07 -10.21 12.46
C PHE A 34 11.86 -9.02 13.00
N THR A 35 11.54 -8.53 14.21
CA THR A 35 12.19 -7.35 14.80
C THR A 35 13.71 -7.47 14.88
N PRO A 36 14.30 -8.60 15.32
CA PRO A 36 15.76 -8.74 15.36
C PRO A 36 16.40 -8.69 13.97
N VAL A 37 15.72 -9.24 12.96
CA VAL A 37 16.19 -9.23 11.57
C VAL A 37 16.19 -7.82 11.01
N PHE A 38 15.10 -7.06 11.24
CA PHE A 38 15.03 -5.66 10.83
C PHE A 38 16.04 -4.79 11.57
N PHE A 39 16.32 -5.08 12.84
CA PHE A 39 17.34 -4.37 13.61
C PHE A 39 18.74 -4.58 13.02
N VAL A 40 19.12 -5.83 12.73
CA VAL A 40 20.42 -6.14 12.09
C VAL A 40 20.48 -5.55 10.69
N ALA A 41 19.41 -5.65 9.90
CA ALA A 41 19.34 -5.05 8.57
C ALA A 41 19.50 -3.52 8.61
N GLY A 42 18.86 -2.85 9.58
CA GLY A 42 19.02 -1.41 9.81
C GLY A 42 20.45 -1.04 10.20
N CYS A 43 21.08 -1.83 11.07
CA CYS A 43 22.49 -1.65 11.45
C CYS A 43 23.43 -1.84 10.25
N CYS A 44 23.22 -2.87 9.43
CA CYS A 44 23.96 -3.08 8.19
C CYS A 44 23.77 -1.92 7.21
N PHE A 45 22.56 -1.40 7.09
CA PHE A 45 22.26 -0.26 6.22
C PHE A 45 23.02 1.00 6.66
N GLU A 46 23.07 1.29 7.96
CA GLU A 46 23.84 2.40 8.51
C GLU A 46 25.35 2.25 8.22
N LEU A 47 25.89 1.05 8.37
CA LEU A 47 27.30 0.75 8.04
C LEU A 47 27.60 0.94 6.56
N VAL A 48 26.66 0.56 5.68
CA VAL A 48 26.78 0.77 4.23
C VAL A 48 26.77 2.25 3.90
N LEU A 49 25.88 3.04 4.50
CA LEU A 49 25.83 4.49 4.32
C LEU A 49 27.12 5.19 4.79
N CYS A 50 27.72 4.75 5.89
CA CYS A 50 28.99 5.28 6.36
C CYS A 50 30.17 4.94 5.43
N LYS A 51 30.14 3.78 4.77
CA LYS A 51 31.22 3.33 3.87
C LYS A 51 31.07 3.82 2.43
N LEU A 52 29.87 4.18 1.98
CA LEU A 52 29.65 4.76 0.66
C LEU A 52 30.32 6.13 0.57
N ARG A 53 31.46 6.15 -0.15
CA ARG A 53 32.16 7.37 -0.54
C ARG A 53 31.92 7.62 -2.03
N ILE A 54 31.25 8.70 -2.35
CA ILE A 54 31.07 9.15 -3.73
C ILE A 54 32.01 10.34 -3.92
N ASN A 55 32.98 10.20 -4.81
CA ASN A 55 33.94 11.26 -5.15
C ASN A 55 34.69 11.83 -3.92
N ASN A 56 35.19 10.94 -3.06
CA ASN A 56 35.96 11.27 -1.84
C ASN A 56 35.19 12.03 -0.73
N ILE A 57 33.89 12.25 -0.90
CA ILE A 57 33.00 12.83 0.11
C ILE A 57 32.10 11.70 0.64
N ASN A 58 31.98 11.59 1.96
CA ASN A 58 31.07 10.62 2.57
C ASN A 58 29.71 11.29 2.90
N PHE A 59 28.64 10.49 3.05
CA PHE A 59 27.32 11.01 3.42
C PHE A 59 27.30 11.74 4.77
N TYR A 60 28.14 11.31 5.69
CA TYR A 60 28.29 11.89 7.02
C TYR A 60 28.92 13.30 6.99
N ASP A 61 29.85 13.59 6.08
CA ASP A 61 30.50 14.88 5.92
C ASP A 61 29.49 15.92 5.42
N VAL A 62 28.66 15.52 4.45
CA VAL A 62 27.54 16.33 3.94
C VAL A 62 26.50 16.56 5.04
N TYR A 63 26.11 15.50 5.77
CA TYR A 63 25.18 15.61 6.89
C TYR A 63 25.72 16.55 7.98
N LYS A 64 27.01 16.45 8.33
CA LYS A 64 27.67 17.29 9.34
C LYS A 64 27.70 18.76 8.90
N GLN A 65 28.02 19.04 7.64
CA GLN A 65 27.99 20.40 7.10
C GLN A 65 26.59 21.00 7.16
N ILE A 66 25.55 20.24 6.77
CA ILE A 66 24.15 20.70 6.85
C ILE A 66 23.75 20.98 8.31
N ARG A 67 24.20 20.13 9.25
CA ARG A 67 23.87 20.25 10.68
C ARG A 67 24.47 21.49 11.33
N VAL A 68 25.69 21.87 10.93
CA VAL A 68 26.40 23.06 11.43
C VAL A 68 25.87 24.33 10.77
N MET A 69 25.59 24.29 9.46
CA MET A 69 25.28 25.49 8.68
C MET A 69 23.85 26.02 8.90
N ASN A 70 22.90 25.18 9.32
CA ASN A 70 21.49 25.60 9.45
C ASN A 70 20.75 24.95 10.63
N PRO A 71 20.99 25.40 11.87
CA PRO A 71 20.33 24.87 13.06
C PRO A 71 18.80 25.00 13.02
N LEU A 72 18.28 26.08 12.42
CA LEU A 72 16.84 26.31 12.24
C LEU A 72 16.20 25.32 11.26
N ARG A 73 16.88 25.03 10.14
CA ARG A 73 16.41 24.02 9.17
C ARG A 73 16.42 22.62 9.77
N ARG A 74 17.33 22.32 10.69
CA ARG A 74 17.37 21.05 11.43
C ARG A 74 16.14 20.87 12.33
N LEU A 75 15.72 21.90 13.06
CA LEU A 75 14.51 21.86 13.89
C LEU A 75 13.25 21.67 13.03
N PHE A 76 13.18 22.40 11.91
CA PHE A 76 12.08 22.24 10.95
C PHE A 76 12.05 20.84 10.34
N TYR A 77 13.21 20.31 9.91
CA TYR A 77 13.32 18.98 9.32
C TYR A 77 12.98 17.87 10.32
N LEU A 78 13.46 17.95 11.57
CA LEU A 78 13.11 17.00 12.63
C LEU A 78 11.61 17.04 12.95
N SER A 79 11.00 18.22 13.00
CA SER A 79 9.56 18.39 13.21
C SER A 79 8.75 17.78 12.07
N VAL A 80 9.09 18.09 10.82
CA VAL A 80 8.41 17.56 9.63
C VAL A 80 8.57 16.05 9.52
N VAL A 81 9.79 15.53 9.69
CA VAL A 81 10.05 14.09 9.61
C VAL A 81 9.34 13.33 10.73
N ASN A 82 9.35 13.83 11.98
CA ASN A 82 8.60 13.19 13.06
C ASN A 82 7.10 13.20 12.79
N THR A 83 6.56 14.31 12.29
CA THR A 83 5.12 14.43 11.96
C THR A 83 4.74 13.47 10.85
N VAL A 84 5.54 13.41 9.77
CA VAL A 84 5.31 12.49 8.64
C VAL A 84 5.46 11.03 9.09
N THR A 85 6.45 10.70 9.91
CA THR A 85 6.65 9.34 10.43
C THR A 85 5.50 8.92 11.35
N PHE A 86 4.97 9.86 12.15
CA PHE A 86 3.81 9.61 13.00
C PHE A 86 2.52 9.43 12.18
N ILE A 87 2.32 10.23 11.13
CA ILE A 87 1.19 10.09 10.20
C ILE A 87 1.27 8.76 9.46
N ILE A 88 2.43 8.41 8.91
CA ILE A 88 2.64 7.14 8.19
C ILE A 88 2.52 5.96 9.15
N GLY A 89 3.12 6.04 10.34
CA GLY A 89 3.01 5.01 11.37
C GLY A 89 1.57 4.80 11.84
N SER A 90 0.81 5.89 12.01
CA SER A 90 -0.62 5.86 12.34
C SER A 90 -1.44 5.25 11.21
N GLN A 91 -1.21 5.67 9.95
CA GLN A 91 -1.89 5.10 8.78
C GLN A 91 -1.56 3.61 8.61
N ILE A 92 -0.30 3.21 8.77
CA ILE A 92 0.11 1.81 8.73
C ILE A 92 -0.54 1.03 9.88
N ALA A 93 -0.54 1.56 11.11
CA ALA A 93 -1.18 0.91 12.25
C ALA A 93 -2.69 0.72 12.05
N HIS A 94 -3.41 1.74 11.61
CA HIS A 94 -4.83 1.65 11.27
C HIS A 94 -5.09 0.66 10.12
N THR A 95 -4.21 0.65 9.11
CA THR A 95 -4.32 -0.25 7.95
C THR A 95 -3.93 -1.69 8.28
N TRP A 96 -3.03 -1.94 9.24
CA TRP A 96 -2.54 -3.29 9.58
C TRP A 96 -3.22 -3.94 10.78
N LEU A 97 -3.66 -3.18 11.78
CA LEU A 97 -4.33 -3.73 12.97
C LEU A 97 -5.83 -3.96 12.78
N ASN A 98 -6.52 -3.22 11.88
CA ASN A 98 -7.95 -3.38 11.58
C ASN A 98 -8.35 -3.65 10.09
N PRO A 99 -7.50 -4.19 9.18
CA PRO A 99 -7.81 -4.27 7.75
C PRO A 99 -9.01 -5.15 7.38
N MET A 100 -9.48 -6.02 8.28
CA MET A 100 -10.40 -7.11 7.93
C MET A 100 -11.88 -6.86 8.28
N LYS A 101 -12.19 -5.84 9.09
CA LYS A 101 -13.59 -5.46 9.40
C LYS A 101 -14.10 -4.42 8.41
N ASP A 102 -13.40 -3.29 8.28
CA ASP A 102 -13.81 -2.19 7.39
C ASP A 102 -13.85 -2.58 5.90
N TYR A 103 -12.97 -3.49 5.46
CA TYR A 103 -12.93 -3.90 4.05
C TYR A 103 -14.20 -4.67 3.61
N LYS A 104 -14.77 -5.50 4.49
CA LYS A 104 -16.00 -6.25 4.16
C LYS A 104 -17.20 -5.32 4.06
N ASP A 105 -17.30 -4.35 4.97
CA ASP A 105 -18.37 -3.36 4.95
C ASP A 105 -18.24 -2.44 3.72
N PHE A 106 -17.00 -2.08 3.37
CA PHE A 106 -16.72 -1.33 2.15
C PHE A 106 -17.11 -2.09 0.88
N ILE A 107 -16.74 -3.38 0.77
CA ILE A 107 -17.13 -4.22 -0.38
C ILE A 107 -18.65 -4.33 -0.43
N THR A 108 -19.31 -4.63 0.69
CA THR A 108 -20.76 -4.82 0.74
C THR A 108 -21.51 -3.55 0.33
N LYS A 109 -21.02 -2.38 0.79
CA LYS A 109 -21.57 -1.09 0.39
C LYS A 109 -21.33 -0.79 -1.09
N ALA A 110 -20.14 -1.05 -1.60
CA ALA A 110 -19.81 -0.87 -3.01
C ALA A 110 -20.61 -1.81 -3.93
N GLU A 111 -20.84 -3.05 -3.52
CA GLU A 111 -21.69 -4.00 -4.24
C GLU A 111 -23.15 -3.54 -4.25
N ALA A 112 -23.67 -3.04 -3.12
CA ALA A 112 -25.02 -2.49 -3.05
C ALA A 112 -25.19 -1.25 -3.95
N GLU A 113 -24.22 -0.32 -3.94
CA GLU A 113 -24.22 0.86 -4.82
C GLU A 113 -24.15 0.47 -6.31
N TYR A 114 -23.33 -0.53 -6.65
CA TYR A 114 -23.24 -1.03 -8.03
C TYR A 114 -24.56 -1.65 -8.50
N GLN A 115 -25.25 -2.42 -7.65
CA GLN A 115 -26.54 -3.03 -7.99
C GLN A 115 -27.64 -1.98 -8.18
N ALA A 116 -27.73 -0.98 -7.30
CA ALA A 116 -28.68 0.12 -7.44
C ALA A 116 -28.47 0.89 -8.76
N HIS A 117 -27.21 1.13 -9.13
CA HIS A 117 -26.89 1.81 -10.37
C HIS A 117 -27.25 0.95 -11.61
N GLN A 118 -27.11 -0.37 -11.53
CA GLN A 118 -27.53 -1.31 -12.59
C GLN A 118 -29.06 -1.39 -12.74
N GLU A 119 -29.81 -1.18 -11.66
CA GLU A 119 -31.27 -1.09 -11.72
C GLU A 119 -31.72 0.22 -12.37
N GLU A 120 -31.10 1.35 -12.01
CA GLU A 120 -31.37 2.65 -12.63
C GLU A 120 -31.10 2.63 -14.14
N LEU A 121 -29.99 2.01 -14.58
CA LEU A 121 -29.68 1.87 -16.00
C LEU A 121 -30.72 1.03 -16.75
N ARG A 122 -31.24 -0.04 -16.13
CA ARG A 122 -32.31 -0.87 -16.72
C ARG A 122 -33.62 -0.10 -16.88
N GLU A 123 -33.99 0.71 -15.89
CA GLU A 123 -35.19 1.55 -15.99
C GLU A 123 -35.08 2.61 -17.10
N VAL A 124 -33.90 3.21 -17.26
CA VAL A 124 -33.62 4.18 -18.34
C VAL A 124 -33.70 3.51 -19.71
N GLU A 125 -33.14 2.30 -19.86
CA GLU A 125 -33.23 1.54 -21.12
C GLU A 125 -34.69 1.22 -21.48
N ASP A 126 -35.48 0.73 -20.52
CA ASP A 126 -36.91 0.44 -20.69
C ASP A 126 -37.71 1.69 -21.09
N TYR A 127 -37.40 2.84 -20.51
CA TYR A 127 -38.02 4.11 -20.86
C TYR A 127 -37.67 4.54 -22.29
N LEU A 128 -36.40 4.44 -22.66
CA LEU A 128 -35.92 4.79 -24.00
C LEU A 128 -36.56 3.92 -25.08
N ASP A 129 -36.75 2.63 -24.80
CA ASP A 129 -37.38 1.70 -25.73
C ASP A 129 -38.88 1.94 -25.88
N LYS A 130 -39.61 2.23 -24.79
CA LYS A 130 -41.01 2.68 -24.88
C LYS A 130 -41.15 3.95 -25.73
N LYS A 131 -40.26 4.91 -25.53
CA LYS A 131 -40.23 6.16 -26.31
C LYS A 131 -39.87 5.94 -27.77
N ARG A 132 -39.00 4.96 -28.06
CA ARG A 132 -38.67 4.54 -29.43
C ARG A 132 -39.87 3.92 -30.13
N GLN A 133 -40.58 3.01 -29.46
CA GLN A 133 -41.79 2.37 -29.97
C GLN A 133 -42.92 3.38 -30.24
N GLN A 134 -43.11 4.35 -29.36
CA GLN A 134 -44.08 5.44 -29.57
C GLN A 134 -43.76 6.27 -30.80
N ARG A 135 -42.48 6.63 -31.01
CA ARG A 135 -42.06 7.38 -32.21
C ARG A 135 -42.26 6.58 -33.50
N LEU A 136 -41.97 5.27 -33.49
CA LEU A 136 -42.18 4.42 -34.66
C LEU A 136 -43.66 4.35 -35.06
N LYS A 137 -44.58 4.29 -34.08
CA LYS A 137 -46.03 4.35 -34.30
C LYS A 137 -46.54 5.71 -34.81
N GLN A 138 -45.78 6.78 -34.65
CA GLN A 138 -46.12 8.11 -35.20
C GLN A 138 -45.63 8.29 -36.64
N ILE A 139 -44.65 7.47 -37.07
CA ILE A 139 -44.06 7.52 -38.42
C ILE A 139 -44.80 6.58 -39.39
N THR A 140 -45.45 5.54 -38.89
CA THR A 140 -46.27 4.58 -39.65
C THR A 140 -47.72 5.02 -39.67
#